data_AF-A0A143XX73-F1
#
_entry.id   AF-A0A143XX73-F1
#
_cell.length_a   1.000
_cell.length_b   1.000
_cell.length_c   1.000
_cell.angle_alpha   90.00
_cell.angle_beta   90.00
_cell.angle_gamma   90.00
#
_symmetry.space_group_name_H-M   'P 1'
#
loop_
_entity.id
_entity.type
_entity.pdbx_description
1 polymer ?
#
loop_
_entity_poly.entity_id
_entity_poly.type
_entity_poly.pdbx_seq_one_letter_code
_entity_poly.pdbx_strand_id
1 'polypeptide(L)' 'MSREMLKNLIELVPENDIEVLYRVIVKFVPEVEPEPGELEALLEGREDRKKNGTIPHDAINWE' A
#
# COMPACT_ATOMS: atom_id res chain seq x y z
N MET A 1 -11.89 -6.11 7.50
CA MET A 1 -11.90 -7.55 7.20
C MET A 1 -11.68 -8.33 8.49
N SER A 2 -12.40 -9.43 8.72
CA SER A 2 -12.17 -10.25 9.91
C SER A 2 -10.96 -11.17 9.72
N ARG A 3 -10.33 -11.59 10.82
CA ARG A 3 -9.22 -12.57 10.80
C ARG A 3 -9.61 -13.86 10.07
N GLU A 4 -10.87 -14.27 10.24
CA GLU A 4 -11.43 -15.49 9.66
C GLU A 4 -11.58 -15.40 8.14
N MET A 5 -12.07 -14.27 7.61
CA MET A 5 -12.12 -14.05 6.16
C MET A 5 -10.73 -14.06 5.53
N LEU A 6 -9.73 -13.50 6.21
CA LEU A 6 -8.33 -13.47 5.76
C LEU A 6 -7.73 -14.87 5.69
N LYS A 7 -8.01 -15.73 6.67
CA LYS A 7 -7.58 -17.13 6.67
C LYS A 7 -8.17 -17.89 5.48
N ASN A 8 -9.48 -17.76 5.26
CA ASN A 8 -10.16 -18.43 4.14
C ASN A 8 -9.62 -17.96 2.77
N LEU A 9 -9.22 -16.69 2.65
CA LEU A 9 -8.59 -16.18 1.43
C LEU A 9 -7.22 -16.79 1.16
N ILE A 10 -6.41 -17.00 2.20
CA ILE A 10 -5.08 -17.61 2.07
C ILE A 10 -5.19 -19.08 1.62
N GLU A 11 -6.19 -19.82 2.12
CA GLU A 11 -6.43 -21.22 1.74
C GLU A 11 -6.86 -21.40 0.27
N LEU A 12 -7.33 -20.33 -0.39
CA LEU A 12 -7.72 -20.34 -1.80
C LEU A 12 -6.55 -20.00 -2.74
N VAL A 13 -5.39 -19.61 -2.21
CA VAL A 13 -4.22 -19.25 -3.01
C VAL A 13 -3.52 -20.53 -3.48
N PRO A 14 -3.24 -20.68 -4.80
CA PRO A 14 -2.43 -21.77 -5.32
C PRO A 14 -1.03 -21.79 -4.67
N GLU A 15 -0.50 -22.97 -4.33
CA GLU A 15 0.80 -23.09 -3.65
C GLU A 15 1.95 -22.40 -4.39
N ASN A 16 1.93 -22.40 -5.73
CA ASN A 16 2.92 -21.71 -6.57
C ASN A 16 2.95 -20.19 -6.36
N ASP A 17 1.84 -19.60 -5.90
CA ASP A 17 1.71 -18.15 -5.72
C ASP A 17 1.95 -17.72 -4.27
N ILE A 18 1.97 -18.66 -3.31
CA ILE A 18 2.18 -18.37 -1.88
C ILE A 18 3.53 -17.66 -1.65
N GLU A 19 4.60 -18.13 -2.29
CA GLU A 19 5.94 -17.52 -2.15
C GLU A 19 5.97 -16.08 -2.68
N VAL A 20 5.26 -15.82 -3.78
CA VAL A 20 5.15 -14.48 -4.36
C VAL A 20 4.38 -13.57 -3.40
N LEU A 21 3.23 -14.01 -2.91
CA LEU A 21 2.44 -13.24 -1.95
C LEU A 21 3.20 -12.98 -0.65
N TYR A 22 3.95 -13.97 -0.14
CA TYR A 22 4.78 -13.81 1.04
C TYR A 22 5.81 -12.69 0.83
N ARG A 23 6.57 -12.73 -0.28
CA ARG A 23 7.55 -11.68 -0.61
C ARG A 23 6.92 -10.30 -0.74
N VAL A 24 5.72 -10.23 -1.31
CA VAL A 24 4.98 -8.97 -1.43
C VAL A 24 4.57 -8.46 -0.06
N ILE A 25 3.95 -9.28 0.77
CA ILE A 25 3.47 -8.88 2.11
C ILE A 25 4.63 -8.39 2.98
N VAL A 26 5.75 -9.11 2.99
CA VAL A 26 6.94 -8.73 3.79
C VAL A 26 7.43 -7.33 3.43
N LYS A 27 7.37 -6.92 2.16
CA LYS A 27 7.76 -5.56 1.74
C LYS A 27 6.88 -4.44 2.31
N PHE A 28 5.68 -4.76 2.77
CA PHE A 28 4.75 -3.80 3.36
C PHE A 28 4.70 -3.87 4.89
N VAL A 29 5.44 -4.79 5.51
CA VAL A 29 5.62 -4.81 6.96
C VAL A 29 6.61 -3.70 7.31
N PRO A 30 6.22 -2.69 8.12
CA PRO A 30 7.14 -1.65 8.55
C PRO A 30 8.27 -2.27 9.38
N GLU A 31 9.52 -2.04 8.98
CA GLU A 31 10.69 -2.47 9.76
C GLU A 31 10.95 -1.54 10.96
N VAL A 32 10.43 -0.30 10.89
CA VAL A 32 10.56 0.73 11.93
C VAL A 32 9.22 1.46 12.13
N GLU A 33 9.04 2.03 13.31
CA GLU A 33 7.92 2.95 13.55
C GLU A 33 8.17 4.26 12.79
N PRO A 34 7.19 4.78 12.03
CA PRO A 34 7.34 6.04 11.31
C PRO A 34 7.41 7.21 12.28
N GLU A 35 8.21 8.21 11.95
CA GLU A 35 8.32 9.43 12.74
C GLU A 35 7.02 10.27 12.62
N PRO A 36 6.69 11.10 13.64
CA PRO A 36 5.50 11.95 13.59
C PRO A 36 5.40 12.83 12.33
N GLY A 37 6.52 13.39 11.86
CA GLY A 37 6.55 14.20 10.65
C GLY A 37 6.24 13.41 9.36
N GLU A 38 6.61 12.13 9.30
CA GLU A 38 6.28 11.27 8.17
C GLU A 38 4.78 10.96 8.11
N LEU A 39 4.17 10.73 9.28
CA LEU A 39 2.72 10.55 9.40
C LEU A 39 1.96 11.82 8.98
N GLU A 40 2.43 12.99 9.40
CA GLU A 40 1.86 14.28 9.01
C GLU A 40 1.93 14.50 7.50
N ALA A 41 3.09 14.25 6.88
CA ALA A 41 3.27 14.37 5.43
C ALA A 41 2.33 13.43 4.65
N LEU A 42 2.12 12.21 5.14
CA LEU A 42 1.16 11.27 4.55
C LEU A 42 -0.29 11.76 4.65
N LEU A 43 -0.67 12.37 5.76
CA LEU A 43 -2.00 12.95 5.96
C LEU A 43 -2.22 14.15 5.05
N GLU A 44 -1.25 15.07 5.00
CA GLU A 44 -1.28 16.23 4.13
C GLU A 44 -1.43 15.82 2.66
N GLY A 45 -0.60 14.89 2.18
CA GLY A 45 -0.68 14.41 0.81
C GLY A 45 -2.01 13.71 0.48
N ARG A 46 -2.69 13.11 1.47
CA ARG A 46 -4.04 12.55 1.27
C ARG A 46 -5.08 13.65 1.10
N GLU A 47 -5.03 14.69 1.91
CA GLU A 47 -5.96 15.83 1.81
C GLU A 47 -5.74 16.62 0.52
N ASP A 48 -4.49 16.82 0.12
CA ASP A 48 -4.13 17.44 -1.16
C ASP A 48 -4.74 16.67 -2.34
N ARG A 49 -4.50 15.35 -2.43
CA ARG A 49 -5.07 14.52 -3.51
C ARG A 49 -6.60 14.50 -3.52
N LYS A 50 -7.25 14.59 -2.36
CA LYS A 50 -8.73 14.69 -2.31
C LYS A 50 -9.23 16.00 -2.90
N LYS A 51 -8.52 17.10 -2.64
CA LYS A 51 -8.92 18.44 -3.06
C LYS A 51 -8.54 18.73 -4.52
N ASN A 52 -7.32 18.37 -4.90
CA ASN A 52 -6.68 18.75 -6.15
C ASN A 52 -6.64 17.60 -7.17
N GLY A 53 -6.95 16.38 -6.75
CA GLY A 53 -6.90 15.19 -7.60
C GLY A 53 -5.46 14.71 -7.86
N THR A 54 -5.31 13.90 -8.90
CA THR A 54 -4.00 13.47 -9.43
C THR A 54 -4.03 13.59 -10.93
N ILE A 55 -2.91 13.91 -11.56
CA ILE A 55 -2.77 13.91 -13.02
C ILE A 55 -2.10 12.62 -13.51
N PRO A 56 -2.44 12.14 -14.72
CA PRO A 56 -1.71 11.05 -15.35
C PRO A 56 -0.23 11.37 -15.52
N HIS A 57 0.64 10.35 -15.39
CA HIS A 57 2.10 10.52 -15.45
C HIS A 57 2.57 11.08 -16.80
N ASP A 58 1.91 10.70 -17.88
CA ASP A 58 2.12 11.14 -19.26
C ASP A 58 1.63 12.57 -19.53
N ALA A 59 0.81 13.15 -18.64
CA ALA A 59 0.35 14.52 -18.73
C ALA A 59 1.31 15.53 -18.08
N ILE A 60 2.41 15.07 -17.47
CA ILE A 60 3.44 15.92 -16.85
C ILE A 60 4.45 16.34 -17.92
N ASN A 61 4.66 17.64 -18.10
CA ASN A 61 5.76 18.13 -18.92
C ASN A 61 7.08 18.02 -18.14
N TRP A 62 7.82 16.93 -18.39
CA TRP A 62 9.09 16.65 -17.73
C TRP A 62 10.28 17.40 -18.34
N GLU A 63 10.09 18.05 -19.50
CA GLU A 63 11.10 18.90 -20.17
C GLU A 63 11.21 20.30 -19.57
#